data_AF-A0A377HHN8-F1
#
_entry.id   AF-A0A377HHN8-F1
#
_cell.length_a   1.000
_cell.length_b   1.000
_cell.length_c   1.000
_cell.angle_alpha   90.00
_cell.angle_beta   90.00
_cell.angle_gamma   90.00
#
_symmetry.space_group_name_H-M   'P 1'
#
loop_
_entity.id
_entity.type
_entity.pdbx_description
1 polymer ?
#
loop_
_entity_poly.entity_id
_entity_poly.type
_entity_poly.pdbx_seq_one_letter_code
_entity_poly.pdbx_strand_id
1 'polypeptide(L)'
;MFVGVTRVLSDDESKVFFEKIKARHPEMDIKIPFLTVMETLQYKPAESAASVQCPVLVVIAGQDSVNPPEQGRALYDAVASGTKELYEEADACHYDIYEGAFFERVVAVQTQWFKQYL
;
A
#
# COMPACT_ATOMS: atom_id res chain seq x y z
N MET A 1 4.00 -22.10 15.33
CA MET A 1 5.17 -22.06 14.42
C MET A 1 5.32 -20.64 13.92
N PHE A 2 6.55 -20.10 13.87
CA PHE A 2 6.85 -18.75 13.38
C PHE A 2 7.62 -18.85 12.07
N VAL A 3 7.46 -17.86 11.19
CA VAL A 3 8.10 -17.78 9.88
C VAL A 3 8.74 -16.41 9.69
N GLY A 4 9.92 -16.37 9.05
CA GLY A 4 10.56 -15.09 8.70
C GLY A 4 9.79 -14.38 7.60
N VAL A 5 9.73 -13.05 7.66
CA VAL A 5 8.95 -12.21 6.72
C VAL A 5 9.33 -12.47 5.26
N THR A 6 10.62 -12.62 4.95
CA THR A 6 11.12 -12.89 3.59
C THR A 6 10.68 -14.21 2.98
N ARG A 7 10.17 -15.16 3.79
CA ARG A 7 9.57 -16.41 3.29
C ARG A 7 8.09 -16.27 2.93
N VAL A 8 7.46 -15.17 3.33
CA VAL A 8 6.05 -14.86 3.06
C VAL A 8 5.93 -13.90 1.88
N LEU A 9 6.89 -12.99 1.72
CA LEU A 9 7.00 -12.12 0.54
C LEU A 9 7.27 -12.95 -0.71
N SER A 10 6.44 -12.78 -1.73
CA SER A 10 6.52 -13.55 -2.97
C SER A 10 7.35 -12.86 -4.05
N ASP A 11 7.32 -11.54 -4.11
CA ASP A 11 8.03 -10.73 -5.10
C ASP A 11 9.46 -10.37 -4.66
N ASP A 12 10.32 -10.04 -5.61
CA ASP A 12 11.72 -9.74 -5.35
C ASP A 12 11.95 -8.29 -4.92
N GLU A 13 11.11 -7.36 -5.38
CA GLU A 13 11.17 -5.94 -5.01
C GLU A 13 11.02 -5.77 -3.49
N SER A 14 10.01 -6.41 -2.89
CA SER A 14 9.73 -6.41 -1.45
C SER A 14 10.84 -7.07 -0.65
N LYS A 15 11.43 -8.16 -1.14
CA LYS A 15 12.56 -8.82 -0.46
C LYS A 15 13.80 -7.91 -0.43
N VAL A 16 14.13 -7.28 -1.57
CA VAL A 16 15.25 -6.35 -1.67
C VAL A 16 15.03 -5.14 -0.78
N PHE A 17 13.83 -4.56 -0.81
CA PHE A 17 13.45 -3.46 0.06
C PHE A 17 13.58 -3.85 1.53
N PHE A 18 13.02 -5.00 1.93
CA PHE A 18 13.06 -5.47 3.31
C PHE A 18 14.50 -5.65 3.81
N GLU A 19 15.40 -6.24 3.01
CA GLU A 19 16.81 -6.39 3.39
C GLU A 19 17.54 -5.03 3.52
N LYS A 20 17.28 -4.07 2.61
CA LYS A 20 17.80 -2.69 2.70
C LYS A 20 17.34 -2.01 3.99
N ILE A 21 16.06 -2.13 4.35
CA ILE A 21 15.51 -1.50 5.54
C ILE A 21 15.98 -2.20 6.81
N LYS A 22 16.01 -3.53 6.85
CA LYS A 22 16.52 -4.31 7.99
C LYS A 22 17.95 -3.94 8.36
N ALA A 23 18.80 -3.61 7.38
CA ALA A 23 20.16 -3.13 7.65
C ALA A 23 20.19 -1.77 8.38
N ARG A 24 19.18 -0.91 8.16
CA ARG A 24 19.02 0.39 8.83
C ARG A 24 18.25 0.28 10.16
N HIS A 25 17.35 -0.69 10.24
CA HIS A 25 16.42 -0.94 11.35
C HIS A 25 16.45 -2.43 11.74
N PRO A 26 17.47 -2.89 12.48
CA PRO A 26 17.60 -4.29 12.86
C PRO A 26 16.41 -4.84 13.65
N GLU A 27 15.66 -3.98 14.33
CA GLU A 27 14.40 -4.29 15.02
C GLU A 27 13.32 -4.88 14.11
N MET A 28 13.43 -4.69 12.79
CA MET A 28 12.52 -5.27 11.81
C MET A 28 12.80 -6.74 11.49
N ASP A 29 13.92 -7.31 11.96
CA ASP A 29 14.22 -8.74 11.78
C ASP A 29 13.38 -9.62 12.71
N ILE A 30 12.07 -9.60 12.47
CA ILE A 30 11.09 -10.34 13.24
C ILE A 30 10.63 -11.59 12.48
N LYS A 31 9.99 -12.48 13.23
CA LYS A 31 9.23 -13.60 12.67
C LYS A 31 7.76 -13.39 12.99
N ILE A 32 6.90 -13.70 12.02
CA ILE A 32 5.44 -13.65 12.21
C ILE A 32 4.89 -15.05 12.52
N PRO A 33 3.84 -15.17 13.33
CA PRO A 33 3.14 -16.42 13.52
C PRO A 33 2.59 -16.96 12.19
N PHE A 34 2.63 -18.27 11.97
CA PHE A 34 1.98 -18.88 10.81
C PHE A 34 0.47 -18.61 10.78
N LEU A 35 -0.14 -18.44 11.95
CA LEU A 35 -1.54 -18.03 12.07
C LEU A 35 -1.82 -16.67 11.39
N THR A 36 -0.91 -15.70 11.54
CA THR A 36 -1.03 -14.39 10.87
C THR A 36 -1.02 -14.52 9.35
N VAL A 37 -0.23 -15.45 8.80
CA VAL A 37 -0.24 -15.74 7.36
C VAL A 37 -1.60 -16.27 6.93
N MET A 38 -2.17 -17.20 7.70
CA MET A 38 -3.50 -17.76 7.43
C MET A 38 -4.60 -16.70 7.50
N GLU A 39 -4.58 -15.84 8.51
CA GLU A 39 -5.54 -14.74 8.67
C GLU A 39 -5.43 -13.74 7.51
N THR A 40 -4.21 -13.42 7.06
CA THR A 40 -3.98 -12.52 5.93
C THR A 40 -4.61 -13.07 4.63
N LEU A 41 -4.51 -14.38 4.40
CA LEU A 41 -5.13 -15.02 3.22
C LEU A 41 -6.66 -14.94 3.24
N GLN A 42 -7.26 -14.88 4.44
CA GLN A 42 -8.71 -14.78 4.64
C GLN A 42 -9.19 -13.33 4.72
N TYR A 43 -8.30 -12.36 4.85
CA TYR A 43 -8.66 -10.95 4.89
C TYR A 43 -9.05 -10.44 3.50
N LYS A 44 -10.31 -10.02 3.34
CA LYS A 44 -10.90 -9.56 2.07
C LYS A 44 -11.40 -8.11 2.18
N PRO A 45 -10.51 -7.12 2.33
CA PRO A 45 -10.92 -5.71 2.51
C PRO A 45 -11.71 -5.17 1.32
N ALA A 46 -11.48 -5.69 0.10
CA ALA A 46 -12.22 -5.30 -1.09
C ALA A 46 -13.74 -5.53 -0.96
N GLU A 47 -14.16 -6.57 -0.24
CA GLU A 47 -15.59 -6.85 -0.01
C GLU A 47 -16.26 -5.76 0.84
N SER A 48 -15.48 -5.03 1.63
CA SER A 48 -15.97 -3.94 2.49
C SER A 48 -15.86 -2.56 1.83
N ALA A 49 -15.23 -2.42 0.65
CA ALA A 49 -15.01 -1.13 0.01
C ALA A 49 -16.33 -0.36 -0.24
N ALA A 50 -17.38 -1.07 -0.65
CA ALA A 50 -18.71 -0.48 -0.90
C ALA A 50 -19.40 0.05 0.37
N SER A 51 -18.89 -0.27 1.56
CA SER A 51 -19.40 0.30 2.82
C SER A 51 -18.76 1.64 3.20
N VAL A 52 -17.69 2.04 2.51
CA VAL A 52 -16.95 3.28 2.79
C VAL A 52 -17.68 4.48 2.19
N GLN A 53 -18.15 5.38 3.05
CA GLN A 53 -18.97 6.56 2.69
C GLN A 53 -18.26 7.90 2.91
N CYS A 54 -17.15 7.94 3.67
CA CYS A 54 -16.39 9.17 3.90
C CYS A 54 -15.62 9.61 2.65
N PRO A 55 -15.12 10.85 2.56
CA PRO A 55 -14.26 11.27 1.46
C PRO A 55 -13.03 10.35 1.31
N VAL A 56 -12.80 9.81 0.10
CA VAL A 56 -11.69 8.89 -0.19
C VAL A 56 -10.73 9.46 -1.24
N LEU A 57 -9.44 9.51 -0.90
CA LEU A 57 -8.37 9.64 -1.88
C LEU A 57 -7.69 8.28 -2.05
N VAL A 58 -7.64 7.78 -3.28
CA VAL A 58 -6.84 6.60 -3.65
C VAL A 58 -5.58 7.08 -4.35
N VAL A 59 -4.41 6.68 -3.86
CA VAL A 59 -3.11 6.96 -4.50
C VAL A 59 -2.54 5.64 -5.02
N ILE A 60 -2.10 5.63 -6.28
CA ILE A 60 -1.44 4.48 -6.92
C ILE A 60 -0.12 4.89 -7.55
N ALA A 61 0.82 3.95 -7.60
CA ALA A 61 2.07 4.06 -8.35
C ALA A 61 1.91 3.34 -9.70
N GLY A 62 2.24 4.01 -10.81
CA GLY A 62 1.93 3.53 -12.16
C GLY A 62 2.75 2.32 -12.61
N GLN A 63 3.93 2.10 -12.02
CA GLN A 63 4.82 0.96 -12.29
C GLN A 63 4.85 -0.04 -11.12
N ASP A 64 3.82 -0.04 -10.26
CA ASP A 64 3.75 -0.92 -9.10
C ASP A 64 3.71 -2.40 -9.50
N SER A 65 4.75 -3.15 -9.13
CA SER A 65 4.87 -4.59 -9.37
C SER A 65 4.43 -5.45 -8.18
N VAL A 66 4.29 -4.83 -7.00
CA VAL A 66 3.92 -5.47 -5.74
C VAL A 66 2.39 -5.53 -5.61
N ASN A 67 1.74 -4.38 -5.81
CA ASN A 67 0.30 -4.18 -5.83
C ASN A 67 -0.09 -3.51 -7.16
N PRO A 68 -0.38 -4.28 -8.21
CA PRO A 68 -0.64 -3.73 -9.54
C PRO A 68 -1.67 -2.59 -9.53
N PRO A 69 -1.44 -1.49 -10.29
CA PRO A 69 -2.26 -0.28 -10.24
C PRO A 69 -3.74 -0.53 -10.55
N GLU A 70 -4.06 -1.57 -11.31
CA GLU A 70 -5.43 -2.00 -11.59
C GLU A 70 -6.21 -2.32 -10.30
N GLN A 71 -5.54 -2.85 -9.27
CA GLN A 71 -6.17 -3.14 -7.98
C GLN A 71 -6.59 -1.85 -7.26
N GLY A 72 -5.75 -0.81 -7.32
CA GLY A 72 -6.08 0.49 -6.75
C GLY A 72 -7.19 1.21 -7.53
N ARG A 73 -7.19 1.10 -8.87
CA ARG A 73 -8.32 1.58 -9.70
C ARG A 73 -9.62 0.84 -9.34
N ALA A 74 -9.57 -0.48 -9.20
CA ALA A 74 -10.73 -1.27 -8.79
C ALA A 74 -11.24 -0.88 -7.38
N LEU A 75 -10.34 -0.58 -6.43
CA LEU A 75 -10.71 -0.05 -5.12
C LEU A 75 -11.43 1.31 -5.25
N TYR A 76 -10.87 2.23 -6.03
CA TYR A 76 -11.48 3.53 -6.30
C TYR A 76 -12.88 3.40 -6.89
N ASP A 77 -13.09 2.47 -7.83
CA ASP A 77 -14.41 2.23 -8.41
C ASP A 77 -15.39 1.64 -7.39
N ALA A 78 -14.91 0.70 -6.56
CA ALA A 78 -15.73 -0.03 -5.59
C ALA A 78 -16.17 0.79 -4.37
N VAL A 79 -15.43 1.84 -3.97
CA VAL A 79 -15.85 2.68 -2.85
C VAL A 79 -17.13 3.45 -3.18
N ALA A 80 -18.09 3.41 -2.25
CA ALA A 80 -19.43 3.99 -2.43
C ALA A 80 -19.50 5.50 -2.14
N SER A 81 -18.41 6.08 -1.62
CA SER A 81 -18.33 7.50 -1.31
C SER A 81 -18.71 8.39 -2.51
N GLY A 82 -19.58 9.35 -2.27
CA GLY A 82 -19.91 10.40 -3.25
C GLY A 82 -18.81 11.46 -3.42
N THR A 83 -17.72 11.36 -2.65
CA THR A 83 -16.56 12.26 -2.70
C THR A 83 -15.30 11.42 -2.76
N LYS A 84 -14.80 11.18 -3.97
CA LYS A 84 -13.61 10.39 -4.18
C LYS A 84 -12.71 10.94 -5.28
N GLU A 85 -11.40 10.81 -5.10
CA GLU A 85 -10.39 11.12 -6.11
C GLU A 85 -9.39 9.96 -6.25
N LEU A 86 -8.88 9.79 -7.48
CA LEU A 86 -7.78 8.89 -7.80
C LEU A 86 -6.59 9.73 -8.26
N TYR A 87 -5.46 9.57 -7.58
CA TYR A 87 -4.19 10.13 -7.99
C TYR A 87 -3.23 9.02 -8.38
N GLU A 88 -2.57 9.18 -9.53
CA GLU A 88 -1.61 8.22 -10.05
C GLU A 88 -0.28 8.91 -10.27
N GLU A 89 0.76 8.38 -9.62
CA GLU A 89 2.15 8.76 -9.88
C GLU A 89 2.73 7.79 -10.92
N ALA A 90 2.63 8.17 -12.20
CA ALA A 90 2.80 7.27 -13.33
C ALA A 90 4.16 6.57 -13.41
N ASP A 91 5.24 7.24 -13.00
CA ASP A 91 6.61 6.75 -13.13
C ASP A 91 7.15 6.08 -11.86
N ALA A 92 6.35 5.99 -10.79
CA ALA A 92 6.79 5.38 -9.52
C ALA A 92 6.57 3.87 -9.49
N CYS A 93 7.52 3.14 -8.90
CA CYS A 93 7.34 1.77 -8.41
C CYS A 93 6.70 1.76 -7.00
N HIS A 94 6.45 0.57 -6.45
CA HIS A 94 5.75 0.42 -5.16
C HIS A 94 6.44 1.17 -4.02
N TYR A 95 7.76 1.05 -3.92
CA TYR A 95 8.51 1.61 -2.81
C TYR A 95 9.00 3.05 -3.04
N ASP A 96 8.90 3.55 -4.27
CA ASP A 96 9.36 4.89 -4.62
C ASP A 96 8.53 5.99 -3.95
N ILE A 97 7.28 5.70 -3.62
CA ILE A 97 6.38 6.66 -2.95
C ILE A 97 6.73 6.91 -1.48
N TYR A 98 7.70 6.18 -0.90
CA TYR A 98 8.12 6.35 0.50
C TYR A 98 9.35 7.24 0.67
N GLU A 99 10.09 7.57 -0.39
CA GLU A 99 11.26 8.45 -0.31
C GLU A 99 11.45 9.34 -1.56
N GLY A 100 12.19 10.44 -1.42
CA GLY A 100 12.58 11.29 -2.56
C GLY A 100 11.44 12.06 -3.21
N ALA A 101 11.58 12.35 -4.51
CA ALA A 101 10.71 13.30 -5.21
C ALA A 101 9.27 12.79 -5.42
N PHE A 102 9.10 11.47 -5.55
CA PHE A 102 7.77 10.84 -5.65
C PHE A 102 7.01 10.99 -4.33
N PHE A 103 7.67 10.72 -3.19
CA PHE A 103 7.13 10.95 -1.86
C PHE A 103 6.63 12.38 -1.66
N GLU A 104 7.46 13.39 -1.99
CA GLU A 104 7.09 14.80 -1.81
C GLU A 104 5.82 15.19 -2.59
N ARG A 105 5.67 14.66 -3.82
CA ARG A 105 4.47 14.89 -4.63
C ARG A 105 3.25 14.19 -4.05
N VAL A 106 3.37 12.92 -3.68
CA VAL A 106 2.28 12.14 -3.09
C VAL A 106 1.80 12.76 -1.79
N VAL A 107 2.71 13.16 -0.90
CA VAL A 107 2.37 13.81 0.38
C VAL A 107 1.71 15.17 0.15
N ALA A 108 2.13 15.95 -0.84
CA ALA A 108 1.47 17.20 -1.19
C ALA A 108 -0.01 16.97 -1.58
N VAL A 109 -0.29 15.95 -2.39
CA VAL A 109 -1.66 15.57 -2.77
C VAL A 109 -2.47 15.13 -1.54
N GLN A 110 -1.92 14.22 -0.72
CA GLN A 110 -2.60 13.71 0.48
C GLN A 110 -2.89 14.82 1.50
N THR A 111 -1.93 15.72 1.74
CA THR A 111 -2.12 16.82 2.69
C THR A 111 -3.12 17.86 2.18
N GLN A 112 -3.17 18.10 0.86
CA GLN A 112 -4.19 18.96 0.26
C GLN A 112 -5.59 18.35 0.40
N TRP A 113 -5.72 17.04 0.19
CA TRP A 113 -6.97 16.31 0.41
C TRP A 113 -7.46 16.45 1.86
N PHE A 114 -6.57 16.23 2.83
CA PHE A 114 -6.93 16.38 4.24
C PHE A 114 -7.33 17.81 4.59
N LYS A 115 -6.63 18.84 4.10
CA LYS A 115 -7.03 20.24 4.31
C LYS A 115 -8.43 20.58 3.80
N GLN A 116 -8.93 19.83 2.83
CA GLN A 116 -10.25 20.05 2.23
C GLN A 116 -11.37 19.32 2.97
N TYR A 117 -11.07 18.17 3.60
CA TYR A 117 -12.09 17.23 4.11
C TYR A 117 -11.97 16.87 5.60
N LEU A 118 -10.96 17.38 6.31
CA LEU A 118 -10.81 17.31 7.78
C LEU A 118 -10.78 18.72 8.38
#